data_AF-A0A5A7W069-F1
#
_entry.id   AF-A0A5A7W069-F1
#
_cell.length_a   1.000
_cell.length_b   1.000
_cell.length_c   1.000
_cell.angle_alpha   90.00
_cell.angle_beta   90.00
_cell.angle_gamma   90.00
#
_symmetry.space_group_name_H-M   'P 1'
#
loop_
_entity.id
_entity.type
_entity.pdbx_description
1 polymer ?
#
loop_
_entity_poly.entity_id
_entity_poly.type
_entity_poly.pdbx_seq_one_letter_code
_entity_poly.pdbx_strand_id
1 'polypeptide(L)'
;MKIALVSSVVPFTNGGYRNIVDWLAPELKKAGHQVETIWLPFDETPDQILPQMINYRLLRLEDSCDRVITFRPPAHLVLHPNKVVWFIHHLRVFFDLWGTAYSPYPDTLRWRSLRDSIREADTRGLQEARAVFSNSKIVNNRLQEFNGISSEVLYPPIASPERFHNEGYGDELLFICRIEHHKRQHLALEAMKHTRTPVRLRICGTASDPHYITSLKQTIRDASLQDRVTLDNRWISEDEKVQLLARTLANIYLPIDEDSYGYPTLEAAHSDKATITVQDAGGVGEFVVDGYSGSIVPCDPRALGETFDRYWTDRNFARSTGAGAHVRVNELDINWDRVVRALTASPASTT
;
A
#
# COMPACT_ATOMS: atom_id res chain seq x y z
N MET A 1 12.61 20.86 16.12
CA MET A 1 13.57 20.32 15.15
C MET A 1 13.14 20.71 13.74
N LYS A 2 14.12 20.97 12.87
CA LYS A 2 13.98 21.01 11.41
C LYS A 2 14.12 19.59 10.87
N ILE A 3 13.10 19.09 10.18
CA ILE A 3 13.03 17.72 9.67
C ILE A 3 12.86 17.78 8.15
N ALA A 4 13.74 17.11 7.42
CA ALA A 4 13.57 16.90 5.99
C ALA A 4 12.96 15.51 5.73
N LEU A 5 11.82 15.47 5.04
CA LEU A 5 11.22 14.24 4.52
C LEU A 5 11.74 14.02 3.10
N VAL A 6 12.47 12.93 2.85
CA VAL A 6 13.08 12.67 1.54
C VAL A 6 12.53 11.38 0.96
N SER A 7 11.97 11.46 -0.23
CA SER A 7 11.45 10.27 -0.91
C SER A 7 11.64 10.40 -2.42
N SER A 8 11.77 9.25 -3.07
CA SER A 8 11.81 9.20 -4.52
C SER A 8 10.43 9.37 -5.13
N VAL A 9 10.39 9.85 -6.37
CA VAL A 9 9.14 10.12 -7.05
C VAL A 9 9.18 9.72 -8.51
N VAL A 10 8.07 9.18 -9.02
CA VAL A 10 7.84 9.12 -10.46
C VAL A 10 7.02 10.37 -10.84
N PRO A 11 7.59 11.30 -11.63
CA PRO A 11 6.89 12.53 -12.01
C PRO A 11 5.50 12.24 -12.61
N PHE A 12 4.53 13.09 -12.28
CA PHE A 12 3.12 12.98 -12.73
C PHE A 12 2.38 11.68 -12.35
N THR A 13 3.01 10.80 -11.56
CA THR A 13 2.37 9.59 -11.05
C THR A 13 1.95 9.80 -9.59
N ASN A 14 0.65 9.63 -9.34
CA ASN A 14 0.06 9.66 -7.99
C ASN A 14 -0.15 8.24 -7.47
N GLY A 15 0.11 8.01 -6.18
CA GLY A 15 -0.05 6.70 -5.55
C GLY A 15 0.24 6.72 -4.06
N GLY A 16 0.02 5.59 -3.39
CA GLY A 16 0.15 5.49 -1.93
C GLY A 16 1.56 5.85 -1.38
N TYR A 17 2.61 5.64 -2.18
CA TYR A 17 3.97 6.03 -1.79
C TYR A 17 4.13 7.56 -1.59
N ARG A 18 3.27 8.38 -2.19
CA ARG A 18 3.23 9.83 -1.93
C ARG A 18 2.46 10.12 -0.66
N ASN A 19 1.29 9.50 -0.52
CA ASN A 19 0.39 9.69 0.61
C ASN A 19 1.11 9.50 1.96
N ILE A 20 1.94 8.47 2.12
CA ILE A 20 2.68 8.26 3.39
C ILE A 20 3.53 9.46 3.80
N VAL A 21 4.11 10.19 2.83
CA VAL A 21 4.96 11.37 3.07
C VAL A 21 4.08 12.61 3.26
N ASP A 22 3.13 12.81 2.34
CA ASP A 22 2.25 13.97 2.33
C ASP A 22 1.33 14.02 3.56
N TRP A 23 0.97 12.85 4.11
CA TRP A 23 0.16 12.74 5.34
C TRP A 23 1.01 12.86 6.61
N LEU A 24 2.27 12.41 6.60
CA LEU A 24 3.16 12.59 7.76
C LEU A 24 3.55 14.07 7.97
N ALA A 25 3.81 14.80 6.89
CA ALA A 25 4.28 16.18 6.95
C ALA A 25 3.42 17.11 7.83
N PRO A 26 2.07 17.17 7.69
CA PRO A 26 1.23 17.99 8.56
C PRO A 26 1.23 17.50 10.01
N GLU A 27 1.32 16.20 10.27
CA GLU A 27 1.33 15.66 11.64
C GLU A 27 2.61 16.01 12.39
N LEU A 28 3.76 15.97 11.72
CA LEU A 28 5.01 16.47 12.27
C LEU A 28 4.97 17.99 12.53
N LYS A 29 4.32 18.77 11.65
CA LYS A 29 4.12 20.21 11.87
C LYS A 29 3.22 20.49 13.07
N LYS A 30 2.11 19.74 13.23
CA LYS A 30 1.22 19.80 14.39
C LYS A 30 1.97 19.47 15.70
N ALA A 31 2.93 18.55 15.66
CA ALA A 31 3.81 18.23 16.77
C ALA A 31 4.91 19.28 17.05
N GLY A 32 4.91 20.42 16.34
CA GLY A 32 5.82 21.55 16.60
C GLY A 32 7.16 21.48 15.84
N HIS A 33 7.28 20.60 14.85
CA HIS A 33 8.48 20.54 14.01
C HIS A 33 8.39 21.48 12.78
N GLN A 34 9.52 21.98 12.33
CA GLN A 34 9.64 22.61 11.01
C GLN A 34 9.91 21.50 10.00
N VAL A 35 9.09 21.37 8.95
CA VAL A 35 9.14 20.22 8.04
C VAL A 35 9.18 20.69 6.60
N GLU A 36 10.18 20.18 5.87
CA GLU A 36 10.34 20.36 4.42
C GLU A 36 10.27 18.99 3.73
N THR A 37 9.53 18.89 2.64
CA THR A 37 9.42 17.65 1.86
C THR A 37 10.24 17.78 0.57
N ILE A 38 11.22 16.91 0.40
CA ILE A 38 12.13 16.89 -0.74
C ILE A 38 11.81 15.66 -1.60
N TRP A 39 11.27 15.93 -2.79
CA TRP A 39 11.00 14.91 -3.80
C TRP A 39 12.12 14.88 -4.82
N LEU A 40 12.74 13.72 -4.99
CA LEU A 40 13.76 13.49 -6.02
C LEU A 40 13.21 12.52 -7.06
N PRO A 41 13.33 12.79 -8.36
CA PRO A 41 12.94 11.83 -9.39
C PRO A 41 13.70 10.50 -9.25
N PHE A 42 13.03 9.40 -9.57
CA PHE A 42 13.67 8.11 -9.73
C PHE A 42 12.96 7.26 -10.78
N ASP A 43 13.69 6.95 -11.85
CA ASP A 43 13.29 6.06 -12.92
C ASP A 43 13.89 4.66 -12.70
N GLU A 44 13.06 3.62 -12.76
CA GLU A 44 13.47 2.23 -12.50
C GLU A 44 14.02 1.52 -13.74
N THR A 45 14.32 2.24 -14.81
CA THR A 45 15.03 1.71 -15.99
C THR A 45 16.42 1.22 -15.57
N PRO A 46 16.77 -0.06 -15.80
CA PRO A 46 17.96 -0.69 -15.25
C PRO A 46 19.27 0.08 -15.36
N ASP A 47 19.58 0.60 -16.55
CA ASP A 47 20.84 1.30 -16.80
C ASP A 47 20.92 2.67 -16.12
N GLN A 48 19.78 3.19 -15.61
CA GLN A 48 19.69 4.45 -14.89
C GLN A 48 19.65 4.28 -13.37
N ILE A 49 19.45 3.08 -12.85
CA ILE A 49 19.27 2.85 -11.41
C ILE A 49 20.52 3.28 -10.63
N LEU A 50 21.70 2.72 -10.94
CA LEU A 50 22.94 3.02 -10.20
C LEU A 50 23.38 4.49 -10.34
N PRO A 51 23.36 5.12 -11.54
CA PRO A 51 23.63 6.55 -11.66
C PRO A 51 22.69 7.41 -10.81
N GLN A 52 21.40 7.09 -10.79
CA GLN A 52 20.45 7.84 -9.96
C GLN A 52 20.67 7.59 -8.47
N MET A 53 21.00 6.37 -8.03
CA MET A 53 21.37 6.08 -6.65
C MET A 53 22.52 6.98 -6.15
N ILE A 54 23.51 7.26 -7.02
CA ILE A 54 24.61 8.20 -6.73
C ILE A 54 24.07 9.62 -6.48
N ASN A 55 23.08 10.09 -7.25
CA ASN A 55 22.50 11.43 -7.04
C ASN A 55 21.92 11.60 -5.62
N TYR A 56 21.24 10.58 -5.11
CA TYR A 56 20.73 10.60 -3.72
C TYR A 56 21.88 10.57 -2.71
N ARG A 57 22.93 9.79 -3.01
CA ARG A 57 24.10 9.69 -2.13
C ARG A 57 24.88 10.99 -2.02
N LEU A 58 24.90 11.79 -3.09
CA LEU A 58 25.60 13.08 -3.14
C LEU A 58 24.81 14.21 -2.47
N LEU A 59 23.53 14.01 -2.13
CA LEU A 59 22.73 15.01 -1.44
C LEU A 59 23.25 15.20 0.00
N ARG A 60 23.58 16.45 0.34
CA ARG A 60 24.05 16.86 1.68
C ARG A 60 22.99 17.73 2.34
N LEU A 61 22.53 17.30 3.51
CA LEU A 61 21.46 17.96 4.28
C LEU A 61 21.84 18.23 5.74
N GLU A 62 23.04 17.83 6.15
CA GLU A 62 23.49 17.87 7.55
C GLU A 62 23.52 19.27 8.17
N ASP A 63 23.76 20.31 7.36
CA ASP A 63 23.77 21.70 7.84
C ASP A 63 22.39 22.38 7.71
N SER A 64 21.45 21.73 7.02
CA SER A 64 20.14 22.29 6.68
C SER A 64 19.03 21.85 7.63
N CYS A 65 19.17 20.67 8.24
CA CYS A 65 18.15 20.08 9.10
C CYS A 65 18.73 19.26 10.26
N ASP A 66 17.95 19.06 11.31
CA ASP A 66 18.36 18.28 12.48
C ASP A 66 18.19 16.77 12.25
N ARG A 67 17.29 16.39 11.34
CA ARG A 67 16.91 15.00 11.04
C ARG A 67 16.43 14.86 9.60
N VAL A 68 16.79 13.73 8.99
CA VAL A 68 16.25 13.29 7.70
C VAL A 68 15.43 12.02 7.92
N ILE A 69 14.20 11.99 7.41
CA ILE A 69 13.35 10.79 7.36
C ILE A 69 13.21 10.37 5.89
N THR A 70 13.62 9.15 5.55
CA THR A 70 13.62 8.65 4.17
C THR A 70 12.60 7.54 3.94
N PHE A 71 12.00 7.45 2.76
CA PHE A 71 10.88 6.52 2.51
C PHE A 71 11.13 5.54 1.36
N ARG A 72 10.78 5.94 0.12
CA ARG A 72 10.87 5.10 -1.08
C ARG A 72 12.32 4.97 -1.56
N PRO A 73 12.78 3.79 -1.99
CA PRO A 73 14.09 3.66 -2.61
C PRO A 73 14.28 4.62 -3.80
N PRO A 74 15.50 5.16 -3.99
CA PRO A 74 16.70 4.95 -3.20
C PRO A 74 16.93 6.04 -2.13
N ALA A 75 15.87 6.63 -1.56
CA ALA A 75 15.99 7.76 -0.64
C ALA A 75 16.83 7.46 0.61
N HIS A 76 16.86 6.21 1.07
CA HIS A 76 17.69 5.75 2.20
C HIS A 76 19.20 5.90 1.95
N LEU A 77 19.64 6.16 0.71
CA LEU A 77 21.05 6.43 0.40
C LEU A 77 21.52 7.82 0.80
N VAL A 78 20.60 8.76 1.06
CA VAL A 78 20.93 10.11 1.53
C VAL A 78 21.79 10.02 2.80
N LEU A 79 22.82 10.86 2.86
CA LEU A 79 23.73 10.92 3.99
C LEU A 79 23.23 11.94 5.01
N HIS A 80 23.04 11.49 6.25
CA HIS A 80 22.71 12.36 7.37
C HIS A 80 23.04 11.68 8.71
N PRO A 81 23.69 12.37 9.68
CA PRO A 81 24.05 11.75 10.97
C PRO A 81 22.83 11.32 11.79
N ASN A 82 21.70 11.99 11.61
CA ASN A 82 20.41 11.64 12.20
C ASN A 82 19.44 11.17 11.10
N LYS A 83 19.81 10.15 10.33
CA LYS A 83 18.91 9.53 9.35
C LYS A 83 17.99 8.51 10.02
N VAL A 84 16.69 8.62 9.78
CA VAL A 84 15.68 7.59 10.11
C VAL A 84 15.06 7.12 8.80
N VAL A 85 14.84 5.82 8.66
CA VAL A 85 14.22 5.24 7.46
C VAL A 85 12.83 4.72 7.82
N TRP A 86 11.81 5.11 7.07
CA TRP A 86 10.50 4.46 7.06
C TRP A 86 10.29 3.78 5.72
N PHE A 87 10.84 2.58 5.60
CA PHE A 87 11.01 1.85 4.35
C PHE A 87 9.69 1.25 3.88
N ILE A 88 9.33 1.50 2.62
CA ILE A 88 8.00 1.14 2.11
C ILE A 88 7.97 -0.05 1.15
N HIS A 89 9.06 -0.32 0.41
CA HIS A 89 9.21 -1.48 -0.47
C HIS A 89 10.64 -1.54 -1.03
N HIS A 90 11.05 -2.71 -1.53
CA HIS A 90 12.28 -2.90 -2.33
C HIS A 90 12.01 -2.68 -3.83
N LEU A 91 13.06 -2.60 -4.64
CA LEU A 91 12.94 -2.78 -6.11
C LEU A 91 12.75 -4.27 -6.43
N ARG A 92 11.53 -4.77 -6.19
CA ARG A 92 11.19 -6.19 -6.10
C ARG A 92 11.76 -7.10 -7.19
N VAL A 93 11.86 -6.61 -8.43
CA VAL A 93 12.47 -7.34 -9.57
C VAL A 93 13.93 -7.74 -9.34
N PHE A 94 14.66 -7.00 -8.50
CA PHE A 94 16.02 -7.32 -8.07
C PHE A 94 16.08 -7.99 -6.70
N PHE A 95 14.94 -8.23 -6.05
CA PHE A 95 14.83 -8.80 -4.70
C PHE A 95 14.04 -10.11 -4.74
N ASP A 96 12.83 -10.10 -4.22
CA ASP A 96 11.96 -11.28 -4.05
C ASP A 96 11.42 -11.85 -5.36
N LEU A 97 11.29 -11.02 -6.40
CA LEU A 97 10.85 -11.50 -7.72
C LEU A 97 12.00 -12.06 -8.56
N TRP A 98 13.25 -11.87 -8.14
CA TRP A 98 14.42 -12.32 -8.90
C TRP A 98 14.42 -13.85 -9.04
N GLY A 99 14.55 -14.35 -10.28
CA GLY A 99 14.58 -15.78 -10.56
C GLY A 99 13.21 -16.47 -10.53
N THR A 100 12.12 -15.72 -10.31
CA THR A 100 10.75 -16.21 -10.42
C THR A 100 10.20 -15.99 -11.84
N ALA A 101 9.00 -16.51 -12.12
CA ALA A 101 8.27 -16.24 -13.36
C ALA A 101 7.94 -14.75 -13.58
N TYR A 102 8.06 -13.92 -12.54
CA TYR A 102 7.82 -12.47 -12.58
C TYR A 102 9.10 -11.65 -12.77
N SER A 103 10.27 -12.29 -12.86
CA SER A 103 11.53 -11.60 -13.17
C SER A 103 11.53 -11.22 -14.66
N PRO A 104 11.55 -9.91 -15.01
CA PRO A 104 11.59 -9.49 -16.41
C PRO A 104 12.98 -9.66 -17.04
N TYR A 105 14.00 -10.02 -16.24
CA TYR A 105 15.39 -10.08 -16.66
C TYR A 105 15.90 -11.52 -16.71
N PRO A 106 16.66 -11.89 -17.75
CA PRO A 106 17.29 -13.21 -17.83
C PRO A 106 18.45 -13.32 -16.83
N ASP A 107 18.69 -14.52 -16.32
CA ASP A 107 19.81 -14.81 -15.41
C ASP A 107 21.15 -14.83 -16.16
N THR A 108 21.68 -13.65 -16.45
CA THR A 108 23.01 -13.45 -17.05
C THR A 108 23.94 -12.71 -16.09
N LEU A 109 25.25 -12.77 -16.33
CA LEU A 109 26.25 -12.09 -15.50
C LEU A 109 25.95 -10.59 -15.36
N ARG A 110 25.58 -9.90 -16.45
CA ARG A 110 25.21 -8.48 -16.44
C ARG A 110 24.12 -8.18 -15.41
N TRP A 111 23.02 -8.92 -15.47
CA TRP A 111 21.87 -8.67 -14.62
C TRP A 111 22.13 -9.07 -13.16
N ARG A 112 22.88 -10.15 -12.93
CA ARG A 112 23.35 -10.51 -11.58
C ARG A 112 24.23 -9.43 -10.98
N SER A 113 25.20 -8.90 -11.73
CA SER A 113 26.07 -7.82 -11.25
C SER A 113 25.30 -6.54 -10.93
N LEU A 114 24.31 -6.17 -11.75
CA LEU A 114 23.43 -5.03 -11.46
C LEU A 114 22.63 -5.26 -10.17
N ARG A 115 21.97 -6.42 -10.06
CA ARG A 115 21.21 -6.83 -8.87
C ARG A 115 22.07 -6.75 -7.61
N ASP A 116 23.25 -7.35 -7.65
CA ASP A 116 24.16 -7.41 -6.50
C ASP A 116 24.63 -6.02 -6.10
N SER A 117 24.92 -5.15 -7.08
CA SER A 117 25.29 -3.74 -6.84
C SER A 117 24.14 -2.95 -6.18
N ILE A 118 22.90 -3.14 -6.65
CA ILE A 118 21.71 -2.50 -6.06
C ILE A 118 21.51 -2.97 -4.61
N ARG A 119 21.53 -4.28 -4.38
CA ARG A 119 21.35 -4.87 -3.04
C ARG A 119 22.43 -4.42 -2.07
N GLU A 120 23.68 -4.34 -2.52
CA GLU A 120 24.80 -3.88 -1.72
C GLU A 120 24.65 -2.40 -1.36
N ALA A 121 24.30 -1.54 -2.32
CA ALA A 121 24.08 -0.13 -2.06
C ALA A 121 22.88 0.10 -1.11
N ASP A 122 21.78 -0.62 -1.31
CA ASP A 122 20.62 -0.58 -0.40
C ASP A 122 20.99 -0.99 1.01
N THR A 123 21.70 -2.11 1.16
CA THR A 123 22.15 -2.60 2.46
C THR A 123 23.02 -1.56 3.18
N ARG A 124 24.02 -0.99 2.50
CA ARG A 124 24.88 0.04 3.09
C ARG A 124 24.09 1.27 3.52
N GLY A 125 23.20 1.79 2.67
CA GLY A 125 22.40 2.98 2.99
C GLY A 125 21.46 2.77 4.17
N LEU A 126 20.90 1.56 4.31
CA LEU A 126 20.05 1.17 5.43
C LEU A 126 20.84 0.98 6.73
N GLN A 127 22.05 0.39 6.69
CA GLN A 127 22.91 0.19 7.87
C GLN A 127 23.38 1.51 8.51
N GLU A 128 23.48 2.57 7.71
CA GLU A 128 23.84 3.91 8.20
C GLU A 128 22.67 4.64 8.89
N ALA A 129 21.45 4.12 8.79
CA ALA A 129 20.31 4.71 9.45
C ALA A 129 20.37 4.47 10.95
N ARG A 130 19.97 5.47 11.71
CA ARG A 130 19.90 5.38 13.17
C ARG A 130 18.73 4.53 13.66
N ALA A 131 17.67 4.47 12.86
CA ALA A 131 16.55 3.56 13.05
C ALA A 131 15.93 3.24 11.68
N VAL A 132 15.47 2.01 11.53
CA VAL A 132 14.74 1.54 10.35
C VAL A 132 13.38 1.05 10.80
N PHE A 133 12.34 1.63 10.22
CA PHE A 133 10.96 1.21 10.34
C PHE A 133 10.50 0.65 9.00
N SER A 134 9.60 -0.33 9.01
CA SER A 134 8.91 -0.83 7.81
C SER A 134 7.43 -0.50 7.88
N ASN A 135 6.78 -0.32 6.74
CA ASN A 135 5.33 -0.09 6.66
C ASN A 135 4.47 -1.36 6.85
N SER A 136 5.09 -2.53 6.99
CA SER A 136 4.43 -3.82 7.13
C SER A 136 5.40 -4.90 7.63
N LYS A 137 4.86 -6.07 8.03
CA LYS A 137 5.65 -7.29 8.31
C LYS A 137 6.21 -7.90 7.03
N ILE A 138 5.52 -7.81 5.89
CA ILE A 138 6.07 -8.27 4.59
C ILE A 138 7.40 -7.55 4.30
N VAL A 139 7.41 -6.22 4.38
CA VAL A 139 8.63 -5.43 4.12
C VAL A 139 9.66 -5.62 5.23
N ASN A 140 9.22 -5.79 6.48
CA ASN A 140 10.10 -6.15 7.60
C ASN A 140 10.89 -7.45 7.31
N ASN A 141 10.17 -8.51 6.92
CA ASN A 141 10.74 -9.81 6.61
C ASN A 141 11.71 -9.72 5.44
N ARG A 142 11.35 -8.98 4.37
CA ARG A 142 12.24 -8.78 3.22
C ARG A 142 13.50 -7.99 3.57
N LEU A 143 13.41 -6.99 4.46
CA LEU A 143 14.60 -6.28 4.97
C LEU A 143 15.54 -7.22 5.73
N GLN A 144 14.98 -8.11 6.56
CA GLN A 144 15.77 -9.10 7.27
C GLN A 144 16.38 -10.15 6.32
N GLU A 145 15.61 -10.64 5.36
CA GLU A 145 16.03 -11.68 4.41
C GLU A 145 17.12 -11.19 3.45
N PHE A 146 16.91 -10.03 2.81
CA PHE A 146 17.78 -9.58 1.72
C PHE A 146 18.90 -8.63 2.16
N ASN A 147 18.68 -7.89 3.25
CA ASN A 147 19.64 -6.89 3.72
C ASN A 147 20.22 -7.21 5.11
N GLY A 148 19.68 -8.20 5.83
CA GLY A 148 20.07 -8.46 7.22
C GLY A 148 19.74 -7.31 8.17
N ILE A 149 18.73 -6.49 7.85
CA ILE A 149 18.35 -5.31 8.61
C ILE A 149 17.15 -5.62 9.50
N SER A 150 17.35 -5.50 10.81
CA SER A 150 16.25 -5.46 11.77
C SER A 150 15.51 -4.13 11.65
N SER A 151 14.18 -4.18 11.46
CA SER A 151 13.32 -3.00 11.49
C SER A 151 12.15 -3.19 12.45
N GLU A 152 11.53 -2.10 12.91
CA GLU A 152 10.25 -2.14 13.61
C GLU A 152 9.10 -1.88 12.62
N VAL A 153 8.02 -2.66 12.71
CA VAL A 153 6.82 -2.40 11.91
C VAL A 153 6.09 -1.17 12.45
N LEU A 154 6.04 -0.14 11.62
CA LEU A 154 5.31 1.10 11.84
C LEU A 154 4.27 1.27 10.73
N TYR A 155 3.05 0.82 11.01
CA TYR A 155 1.94 0.84 10.04
C TYR A 155 1.51 2.28 9.71
N PRO A 156 1.37 2.66 8.43
CA PRO A 156 1.04 4.02 8.02
C PRO A 156 -0.46 4.37 8.17
N PRO A 157 -0.85 5.26 9.10
CA PRO A 157 -2.23 5.71 9.21
C PRO A 157 -2.68 6.49 7.96
N ILE A 158 -3.99 6.66 7.80
CA ILE A 158 -4.55 7.55 6.77
C ILE A 158 -4.68 8.98 7.28
N ALA A 159 -4.71 9.96 6.37
CA ALA A 159 -5.03 11.34 6.73
C ALA A 159 -6.53 11.50 6.97
N SER A 160 -6.86 12.34 7.96
CA SER A 160 -8.24 12.69 8.31
C SER A 160 -9.20 11.49 8.42
N PRO A 161 -8.87 10.47 9.24
CA PRO A 161 -9.72 9.29 9.41
C PRO A 161 -11.14 9.65 9.89
N GLU A 162 -11.31 10.78 10.59
CA GLU A 162 -12.59 11.29 11.08
C GLU A 162 -13.61 11.64 9.99
N ARG A 163 -13.19 11.75 8.73
CA ARG A 163 -14.09 12.02 7.59
C ARG A 163 -14.89 10.77 7.18
N PHE A 164 -14.32 9.60 7.40
CA PHE A 164 -14.98 8.34 7.10
C PHE A 164 -16.06 8.06 8.14
N HIS A 165 -17.21 7.60 7.65
CA HIS A 165 -18.38 7.32 8.46
C HIS A 165 -19.18 6.20 7.78
N ASN A 166 -20.17 5.68 8.49
CA ASN A 166 -21.02 4.58 8.04
C ASN A 166 -22.48 5.05 7.91
N GLU A 167 -23.03 5.04 6.69
CA GLU A 167 -24.44 5.35 6.41
C GLU A 167 -25.30 4.08 6.25
N GLY A 168 -24.77 2.92 6.63
CA GLY A 168 -25.42 1.62 6.48
C GLY A 168 -24.81 0.75 5.38
N TYR A 169 -25.31 -0.47 5.24
CA TYR A 169 -24.73 -1.51 4.39
C TYR A 169 -25.63 -1.71 3.17
N GLY A 170 -25.32 -0.98 2.09
CA GLY A 170 -26.08 -1.01 0.85
C GLY A 170 -25.86 -2.29 0.05
N ASP A 171 -26.16 -2.22 -1.24
CA ASP A 171 -26.27 -3.38 -2.12
C ASP A 171 -25.08 -3.57 -3.07
N GLU A 172 -23.98 -2.87 -2.81
CA GLU A 172 -22.84 -2.80 -3.72
C GLU A 172 -21.55 -3.05 -2.96
N LEU A 173 -20.73 -3.97 -3.46
CA LEU A 173 -19.34 -4.16 -3.06
C LEU A 173 -18.47 -3.13 -3.80
N LEU A 174 -17.55 -2.48 -3.09
CA LEU A 174 -16.69 -1.45 -3.66
C LEU A 174 -15.27 -1.98 -3.84
N PHE A 175 -14.73 -1.84 -5.04
CA PHE A 175 -13.33 -2.12 -5.36
C PHE A 175 -12.68 -0.82 -5.84
N ILE A 176 -12.15 -0.03 -4.89
CA ILE A 176 -11.53 1.27 -5.18
C ILE A 176 -10.00 1.21 -5.09
N CYS A 177 -9.33 1.18 -6.24
CA CYS A 177 -7.88 1.30 -6.35
C CYS A 177 -7.49 1.55 -7.81
N ARG A 178 -6.19 1.71 -8.10
CA ARG A 178 -5.72 1.75 -9.49
C ARG A 178 -6.17 0.48 -10.23
N ILE A 179 -6.68 0.65 -11.45
CA ILE A 179 -7.15 -0.46 -12.27
C ILE A 179 -5.95 -1.02 -13.04
N GLU A 180 -5.33 -2.03 -12.45
CA GLU A 180 -4.05 -2.59 -12.90
C GLU A 180 -4.09 -4.11 -12.76
N HIS A 181 -3.44 -4.83 -13.66
CA HIS A 181 -3.56 -6.29 -13.72
C HIS A 181 -3.20 -6.98 -12.38
N HIS A 182 -2.15 -6.51 -11.69
CA HIS A 182 -1.72 -7.04 -10.39
C HIS A 182 -2.67 -6.71 -9.24
N LYS A 183 -3.64 -5.80 -9.42
CA LYS A 183 -4.73 -5.56 -8.46
C LYS A 183 -5.92 -6.50 -8.65
N ARG A 184 -5.94 -7.30 -9.73
CA ARG A 184 -6.88 -8.41 -9.99
C ARG A 184 -8.36 -8.05 -9.95
N GLN A 185 -8.74 -6.88 -10.48
CA GLN A 185 -10.16 -6.55 -10.70
C GLN A 185 -10.87 -7.58 -11.59
N HIS A 186 -10.14 -8.21 -12.50
CA HIS A 186 -10.64 -9.32 -13.34
C HIS A 186 -11.12 -10.50 -12.49
N LEU A 187 -10.44 -10.81 -11.38
CA LEU A 187 -10.82 -11.89 -10.47
C LEU A 187 -12.17 -11.59 -9.77
N ALA A 188 -12.41 -10.33 -9.40
CA ALA A 188 -13.72 -9.92 -8.88
C ALA A 188 -14.84 -10.05 -9.93
N LEU A 189 -14.56 -9.75 -11.20
CA LEU A 189 -15.53 -9.97 -12.29
C LEU A 189 -15.84 -11.45 -12.50
N GLU A 190 -14.82 -12.32 -12.48
CA GLU A 190 -15.04 -13.76 -12.56
C GLU A 190 -15.88 -14.26 -11.37
N ALA A 191 -15.64 -13.73 -10.17
CA ALA A 191 -16.43 -14.06 -8.99
C ALA A 191 -17.91 -13.65 -9.12
N MET A 192 -18.20 -12.50 -9.74
CA MET A 192 -19.57 -12.06 -9.99
C MET A 192 -20.38 -13.07 -10.82
N LYS A 193 -19.75 -13.84 -11.71
CA LYS A 193 -20.41 -14.90 -12.49
C LYS A 193 -20.95 -16.05 -11.63
N HIS A 194 -20.41 -16.21 -10.43
CA HIS A 194 -20.77 -17.28 -9.51
C HIS A 194 -21.77 -16.86 -8.42
N THR A 195 -22.06 -15.57 -8.32
CA THR A 195 -23.05 -15.04 -7.36
C THR A 195 -24.47 -15.43 -7.76
N ARG A 196 -25.31 -15.71 -6.76
CA ARG A 196 -26.73 -16.09 -6.88
C ARG A 196 -27.66 -14.99 -6.34
N THR A 197 -27.11 -14.02 -5.64
CA THR A 197 -27.84 -12.85 -5.12
C THR A 197 -27.81 -11.68 -6.11
N PRO A 198 -28.64 -10.64 -5.93
CA PRO A 198 -28.56 -9.43 -6.74
C PRO A 198 -27.43 -8.47 -6.31
N VAL A 199 -26.41 -8.94 -5.59
CA VAL A 199 -25.25 -8.12 -5.18
C VAL A 199 -24.64 -7.40 -6.38
N ARG A 200 -24.24 -6.15 -6.18
CA ARG A 200 -23.59 -5.34 -7.22
C ARG A 200 -22.10 -5.14 -6.90
N LEU A 201 -21.32 -4.85 -7.92
CA LEU A 201 -19.90 -4.54 -7.81
C LEU A 201 -19.62 -3.21 -8.50
N ARG A 202 -18.93 -2.30 -7.79
CA ARG A 202 -18.39 -1.08 -8.37
C ARG A 202 -16.88 -1.11 -8.33
N ILE A 203 -16.26 -1.06 -9.50
CA ILE A 203 -14.82 -0.92 -9.68
C ILE A 203 -14.54 0.54 -9.99
N CYS A 204 -13.69 1.18 -9.20
CA CYS A 204 -13.40 2.60 -9.28
C CYS A 204 -11.89 2.87 -9.25
N GLY A 205 -11.41 3.67 -10.20
CA GLY A 205 -10.04 4.18 -10.22
C GLY A 205 -9.50 4.41 -11.61
N THR A 206 -8.26 4.88 -11.72
CA THR A 206 -7.59 5.08 -13.01
C THR A 206 -6.79 3.85 -13.42
N ALA A 207 -6.83 3.51 -14.70
CA ALA A 207 -5.89 2.59 -15.32
C ALA A 207 -4.75 3.32 -16.03
N SER A 208 -3.54 2.77 -15.95
CA SER A 208 -2.45 3.14 -16.86
C SER A 208 -2.48 2.36 -18.17
N ASP A 209 -3.06 1.14 -18.17
CA ASP A 209 -3.18 0.27 -19.34
C ASP A 209 -4.61 0.27 -19.95
N PRO A 210 -4.82 0.88 -21.12
CA PRO A 210 -6.10 0.85 -21.82
C PRO A 210 -6.54 -0.55 -22.27
N HIS A 211 -5.60 -1.48 -22.52
CA HIS A 211 -5.92 -2.84 -22.92
C HIS A 211 -6.59 -3.60 -21.78
N TYR A 212 -6.08 -3.45 -20.56
CA TYR A 212 -6.70 -4.06 -19.39
C TYR A 212 -8.14 -3.56 -19.18
N ILE A 213 -8.40 -2.25 -19.31
CA ILE A 213 -9.77 -1.72 -19.26
C ILE A 213 -10.67 -2.32 -20.34
N THR A 214 -10.16 -2.44 -21.56
CA THR A 214 -10.90 -3.03 -22.67
C THR A 214 -11.26 -4.49 -22.38
N SER A 215 -10.33 -5.27 -21.81
CA SER A 215 -10.62 -6.65 -21.40
C SER A 215 -11.68 -6.73 -20.31
N LEU A 216 -11.64 -5.86 -19.28
CA LEU A 216 -12.65 -5.85 -18.22
C LEU A 216 -14.05 -5.52 -18.78
N LYS A 217 -14.15 -4.55 -19.68
CA LYS A 217 -15.40 -4.22 -20.40
C LYS A 217 -15.90 -5.36 -21.27
N GLN A 218 -15.01 -6.15 -21.86
CA GLN A 218 -15.37 -7.33 -22.63
C GLN A 218 -15.91 -8.43 -21.72
N THR A 219 -15.22 -8.74 -20.62
CA THR A 219 -15.67 -9.71 -19.60
C THR A 219 -17.05 -9.35 -19.04
N ILE A 220 -17.31 -8.08 -18.72
CA ILE A 220 -18.63 -7.63 -18.23
C ILE A 220 -19.73 -7.92 -19.26
N ARG A 221 -19.47 -7.66 -20.55
CA ARG A 221 -20.44 -7.89 -21.62
C ARG A 221 -20.67 -9.38 -21.87
N ASP A 222 -19.60 -10.16 -22.00
CA ASP A 222 -19.68 -11.59 -22.29
C ASP A 222 -20.38 -12.38 -21.18
N ALA A 223 -20.22 -11.92 -19.94
CA ALA A 223 -20.88 -12.50 -18.77
C ALA A 223 -22.28 -11.92 -18.47
N SER A 224 -22.78 -11.00 -19.29
CA SER A 224 -24.08 -10.32 -19.08
C SER A 224 -24.19 -9.65 -17.70
N LEU A 225 -23.11 -9.01 -17.23
CA LEU A 225 -23.01 -8.38 -15.90
C LEU A 225 -23.28 -6.87 -15.89
N GLN A 226 -23.73 -6.29 -17.00
CA GLN A 226 -23.90 -4.84 -17.19
C GLN A 226 -24.82 -4.20 -16.14
N ASP A 227 -25.85 -4.91 -15.69
CA ASP A 227 -26.81 -4.41 -14.70
C ASP A 227 -26.30 -4.51 -13.25
N ARG A 228 -25.21 -5.28 -13.04
CA ARG A 228 -24.68 -5.59 -11.70
C ARG A 228 -23.26 -5.07 -11.48
N VAL A 229 -22.55 -4.68 -12.53
CA VAL A 229 -21.17 -4.20 -12.45
C VAL A 229 -21.04 -2.80 -13.02
N THR A 230 -20.58 -1.86 -12.21
CA THR A 230 -20.15 -0.53 -12.67
C THR A 230 -18.62 -0.48 -12.75
N LEU A 231 -18.08 -0.08 -13.89
CA LEU A 231 -16.65 0.16 -14.09
C LEU A 231 -16.40 1.66 -14.33
N ASP A 232 -15.95 2.35 -13.28
CA ASP A 232 -15.66 3.79 -13.29
C ASP A 232 -14.16 4.03 -13.45
N ASN A 233 -13.71 4.12 -14.72
CA ASN A 233 -12.31 4.37 -15.07
C ASN A 233 -11.99 5.87 -15.07
N ARG A 234 -11.88 6.47 -13.88
CA ARG A 234 -11.52 7.88 -13.69
C ARG A 234 -10.85 8.10 -12.34
N TRP A 235 -10.34 9.30 -12.15
CA TRP A 235 -9.93 9.76 -10.83
C TRP A 235 -11.15 9.94 -9.92
N ILE A 236 -11.10 9.31 -8.74
CA ILE A 236 -12.10 9.45 -7.69
C ILE A 236 -11.53 10.39 -6.64
N SER A 237 -12.24 11.46 -6.34
CA SER A 237 -11.82 12.40 -5.29
C SER A 237 -11.92 11.78 -3.90
N GLU A 238 -11.20 12.35 -2.93
CA GLU A 238 -11.27 11.89 -1.54
C GLU A 238 -12.68 12.03 -0.94
N ASP A 239 -13.42 13.09 -1.28
CA ASP A 239 -14.81 13.26 -0.84
C ASP A 239 -15.75 12.21 -1.45
N GLU A 240 -15.64 11.95 -2.76
CA GLU A 240 -16.42 10.88 -3.40
C GLU A 240 -16.10 9.51 -2.80
N LYS A 241 -14.82 9.24 -2.50
CA LYS A 241 -14.40 7.99 -1.87
C LYS A 241 -15.06 7.80 -0.51
N VAL A 242 -15.09 8.82 0.34
CA VAL A 242 -15.79 8.79 1.63
C VAL A 242 -17.27 8.44 1.43
N GLN A 243 -17.95 9.08 0.47
CA GLN A 243 -19.36 8.83 0.19
C GLN A 243 -19.64 7.41 -0.33
N LEU A 244 -18.77 6.88 -1.20
CA LEU A 244 -18.87 5.52 -1.70
C LEU A 244 -18.67 4.49 -0.57
N LEU A 245 -17.64 4.69 0.26
CA LEU A 245 -17.35 3.81 1.39
C LEU A 245 -18.43 3.86 2.47
N ALA A 246 -19.07 5.01 2.70
CA ALA A 246 -20.12 5.12 3.72
C ALA A 246 -21.30 4.19 3.47
N ARG A 247 -21.61 3.91 2.19
CA ARG A 247 -22.81 3.15 1.76
C ARG A 247 -22.52 1.74 1.26
N THR A 248 -21.27 1.41 0.96
CA THR A 248 -20.93 0.08 0.42
C THR A 248 -21.25 -1.03 1.42
N LEU A 249 -21.52 -2.21 0.89
CA LEU A 249 -21.70 -3.44 1.65
C LEU A 249 -20.39 -3.89 2.30
N ALA A 250 -19.33 -3.93 1.50
CA ALA A 250 -17.97 -4.28 1.90
C ALA A 250 -16.98 -3.79 0.84
N ASN A 251 -15.74 -3.56 1.27
CA ASN A 251 -14.63 -3.27 0.39
C ASN A 251 -14.03 -4.57 -0.18
N ILE A 252 -13.56 -4.52 -1.42
CA ILE A 252 -12.81 -5.59 -2.07
C ILE A 252 -11.40 -5.07 -2.34
N TYR A 253 -10.40 -5.87 -1.95
CA TYR A 253 -9.02 -5.59 -2.31
C TYR A 253 -8.26 -6.90 -2.56
N LEU A 254 -7.93 -7.15 -3.83
CA LEU A 254 -7.38 -8.43 -4.32
C LEU A 254 -5.97 -8.29 -4.95
N PRO A 255 -5.05 -7.46 -4.44
CA PRO A 255 -3.71 -7.37 -5.03
C PRO A 255 -2.99 -8.72 -4.94
N ILE A 256 -2.07 -9.03 -5.85
CA ILE A 256 -1.12 -10.13 -5.64
C ILE A 256 0.06 -9.62 -4.80
N ASP A 257 0.35 -10.33 -3.71
CA ASP A 257 1.51 -10.13 -2.83
C ASP A 257 1.83 -8.65 -2.54
N GLU A 258 0.84 -7.90 -2.04
CA GLU A 258 0.99 -6.47 -1.72
C GLU A 258 2.04 -6.25 -0.63
N ASP A 259 2.80 -5.15 -0.74
CA ASP A 259 3.85 -4.83 0.24
C ASP A 259 3.27 -4.41 1.60
N SER A 260 2.02 -3.96 1.68
CA SER A 260 1.33 -3.56 2.92
C SER A 260 -0.18 -3.81 2.77
N TYR A 261 -1.02 -3.33 3.69
CA TYR A 261 -2.46 -3.60 3.63
C TYR A 261 -3.20 -2.86 2.52
N GLY A 262 -2.61 -1.78 1.98
CA GLY A 262 -3.26 -0.90 1.01
C GLY A 262 -4.26 0.04 1.67
N TYR A 263 -4.15 1.35 1.40
CA TYR A 263 -4.99 2.36 2.05
C TYR A 263 -6.51 2.13 1.90
N PRO A 264 -7.05 1.61 0.78
CA PRO A 264 -8.48 1.30 0.68
C PRO A 264 -8.99 0.37 1.79
N THR A 265 -8.15 -0.53 2.31
CA THR A 265 -8.51 -1.40 3.44
C THR A 265 -8.68 -0.62 4.73
N LEU A 266 -7.83 0.39 4.99
CA LEU A 266 -7.91 1.22 6.19
C LEU A 266 -9.02 2.28 6.08
N GLU A 267 -9.17 2.89 4.90
CA GLU A 267 -10.28 3.80 4.56
C GLU A 267 -11.64 3.10 4.76
N ALA A 268 -11.76 1.84 4.32
CA ALA A 268 -12.93 1.02 4.55
C ALA A 268 -13.18 0.72 6.04
N ALA A 269 -12.12 0.40 6.79
CA ALA A 269 -12.22 0.14 8.22
C ALA A 269 -12.76 1.34 9.00
N HIS A 270 -12.34 2.57 8.66
CA HIS A 270 -12.87 3.78 9.30
C HIS A 270 -14.34 4.09 8.94
N SER A 271 -14.88 3.48 7.87
CA SER A 271 -16.31 3.47 7.53
C SER A 271 -17.06 2.24 8.06
N ASP A 272 -16.46 1.49 8.98
CA ASP A 272 -16.94 0.19 9.48
C ASP A 272 -17.26 -0.79 8.35
N LYS A 273 -16.45 -0.82 7.29
CA LYS A 273 -16.61 -1.75 6.17
C LYS A 273 -15.54 -2.81 6.23
N ALA A 274 -16.00 -4.06 6.19
CA ALA A 274 -15.11 -5.19 6.10
C ALA A 274 -14.37 -5.18 4.75
N THR A 275 -13.16 -5.74 4.71
CA THR A 275 -12.44 -5.98 3.46
C THR A 275 -12.47 -7.46 3.11
N ILE A 276 -12.89 -7.77 1.88
CA ILE A 276 -12.79 -9.09 1.27
C ILE A 276 -11.48 -9.13 0.47
N THR A 277 -10.60 -10.07 0.82
CA THR A 277 -9.31 -10.27 0.17
C THR A 277 -9.03 -11.75 -0.08
N VAL A 278 -7.92 -12.05 -0.76
CA VAL A 278 -7.50 -13.43 -1.09
C VAL A 278 -6.22 -13.83 -0.34
N GLN A 279 -6.01 -15.14 -0.20
CA GLN A 279 -4.90 -15.72 0.58
C GLN A 279 -3.50 -15.24 0.15
N ASP A 280 -3.29 -15.00 -1.14
CA ASP A 280 -2.01 -14.56 -1.71
C ASP A 280 -1.95 -13.03 -1.87
N ALA A 281 -2.77 -12.28 -1.13
CA ALA A 281 -2.80 -10.81 -1.23
C ALA A 281 -1.63 -10.09 -0.55
N GLY A 282 -0.73 -10.82 0.11
CA GLY A 282 0.41 -10.25 0.83
C GLY A 282 -0.03 -9.46 2.06
N GLY A 283 0.46 -8.22 2.18
CA GLY A 283 0.30 -7.37 3.36
C GLY A 283 -1.15 -7.04 3.75
N VAL A 284 -2.13 -7.27 2.87
CA VAL A 284 -3.56 -7.16 3.21
C VAL A 284 -3.95 -8.10 4.35
N GLY A 285 -3.36 -9.31 4.39
CA GLY A 285 -3.59 -10.30 5.44
C GLY A 285 -2.98 -9.94 6.80
N GLU A 286 -2.19 -8.87 6.90
CA GLU A 286 -1.72 -8.38 8.20
C GLU A 286 -2.82 -7.60 8.96
N PHE A 287 -3.70 -6.95 8.20
CA PHE A 287 -4.84 -6.20 8.71
C PHE A 287 -6.10 -7.06 8.77
N VAL A 288 -6.44 -7.72 7.66
CA VAL A 288 -7.65 -8.52 7.54
C VAL A 288 -7.49 -9.84 8.29
N VAL A 289 -8.45 -10.15 9.17
CA VAL A 289 -8.56 -11.40 9.92
C VAL A 289 -9.89 -12.01 9.53
N ASP A 290 -9.85 -13.22 8.97
CA ASP A 290 -11.04 -13.91 8.45
C ASP A 290 -12.12 -14.07 9.53
N GLY A 291 -13.33 -13.62 9.21
CA GLY A 291 -14.48 -13.66 10.10
C GLY A 291 -14.48 -12.61 11.22
N TYR A 292 -13.44 -11.79 11.35
CA TYR A 292 -13.33 -10.74 12.37
C TYR A 292 -13.26 -9.33 11.80
N SER A 293 -12.28 -9.02 10.95
CA SER A 293 -12.12 -7.70 10.31
C SER A 293 -12.39 -7.73 8.80
N GLY A 294 -12.85 -8.88 8.29
CA GLY A 294 -13.11 -9.10 6.89
C GLY A 294 -13.14 -10.57 6.53
N SER A 295 -12.79 -10.87 5.29
CA SER A 295 -12.71 -12.26 4.81
C SER A 295 -11.45 -12.48 4.00
N ILE A 296 -10.74 -13.57 4.29
CA ILE A 296 -9.61 -14.06 3.49
C ILE A 296 -10.07 -15.33 2.80
N VAL A 297 -10.21 -15.27 1.48
CA VAL A 297 -10.73 -16.39 0.70
C VAL A 297 -9.64 -17.02 -0.17
N PRO A 298 -9.77 -18.30 -0.56
CA PRO A 298 -8.93 -18.87 -1.60
C PRO A 298 -8.94 -18.01 -2.86
N CYS A 299 -7.84 -17.99 -3.61
CA CYS A 299 -7.76 -17.30 -4.91
C CYS A 299 -8.53 -18.09 -6.00
N ASP A 300 -9.84 -18.25 -5.79
CA ASP A 300 -10.77 -18.98 -6.63
C ASP A 300 -12.04 -18.12 -6.85
N PRO A 301 -12.45 -17.88 -8.11
CA PRO A 301 -13.64 -17.08 -8.41
C PRO A 301 -14.92 -17.59 -7.74
N ARG A 302 -15.11 -18.90 -7.61
CA ARG A 302 -16.32 -19.47 -7.01
C ARG A 302 -16.36 -19.16 -5.51
N ALA A 303 -15.27 -19.40 -4.79
CA ALA A 303 -15.17 -19.07 -3.36
C ALA A 303 -15.39 -17.57 -3.08
N LEU A 304 -14.85 -16.69 -3.95
CA LEU A 304 -15.12 -15.26 -3.89
C LEU A 304 -16.61 -14.95 -4.11
N GLY A 305 -17.23 -15.54 -5.13
CA GLY A 305 -18.65 -15.34 -5.42
C GLY A 305 -19.58 -15.80 -4.29
N GLU A 306 -19.28 -16.94 -3.66
CA GLU A 306 -20.00 -17.43 -2.48
C GLU A 306 -19.83 -16.47 -1.29
N THR A 307 -18.65 -15.87 -1.14
CA THR A 307 -18.40 -14.86 -0.11
C THR A 307 -19.17 -13.57 -0.39
N PHE A 308 -19.23 -13.11 -1.64
CA PHE A 308 -20.03 -11.95 -2.03
C PHE A 308 -21.52 -12.17 -1.71
N ASP A 309 -22.05 -13.36 -2.00
CA ASP A 309 -23.41 -13.76 -1.63
C ASP A 309 -23.61 -13.83 -0.12
N ARG A 310 -22.61 -14.27 0.64
CA ARG A 310 -22.68 -14.30 2.12
C ARG A 310 -22.80 -12.89 2.69
N TYR A 311 -21.98 -11.93 2.25
CA TYR A 311 -22.11 -10.54 2.70
C TYR A 311 -23.48 -9.95 2.33
N TRP A 312 -24.03 -10.35 1.19
CA TRP A 312 -25.36 -9.91 0.77
C TRP A 312 -26.49 -10.52 1.62
N THR A 313 -26.44 -11.81 1.89
CA THR A 313 -27.51 -12.55 2.58
C THR A 313 -27.46 -12.36 4.09
N ASP A 314 -26.26 -12.30 4.66
CA ASP A 314 -26.04 -12.10 6.10
C ASP A 314 -25.51 -10.69 6.37
N ARG A 315 -26.44 -9.74 6.48
CA ARG A 315 -26.12 -8.34 6.81
C ARG A 315 -25.56 -8.17 8.22
N ASN A 316 -25.83 -9.10 9.12
CA ASN A 316 -25.23 -9.08 10.45
C ASN A 316 -23.76 -9.47 10.40
N PHE A 317 -23.40 -10.46 9.57
CA PHE A 317 -22.00 -10.79 9.30
C PHE A 317 -21.27 -9.56 8.76
N ALA A 318 -21.76 -8.93 7.69
CA ALA A 318 -21.17 -7.71 7.13
C ALA A 318 -20.95 -6.60 8.18
N ARG A 319 -21.95 -6.37 9.04
CA ARG A 319 -21.87 -5.38 10.13
C ARG A 319 -20.83 -5.76 11.18
N SER A 320 -20.83 -7.01 11.63
CA SER A 320 -19.92 -7.48 12.67
C SER A 320 -18.47 -7.44 12.20
N THR A 321 -18.20 -7.88 10.96
CA THR A 321 -16.85 -7.84 10.40
C THR A 321 -16.38 -6.42 10.09
N GLY A 322 -17.31 -5.54 9.71
CA GLY A 322 -17.02 -4.13 9.51
C GLY A 322 -16.64 -3.41 10.80
N ALA A 323 -17.40 -3.64 11.89
CA ALA A 323 -17.07 -3.13 13.21
C ALA A 323 -15.74 -3.71 13.73
N GLY A 324 -15.48 -5.00 13.51
CA GLY A 324 -14.19 -5.61 13.84
C GLY A 324 -13.03 -5.00 13.04
N ALA A 325 -13.24 -4.61 11.78
CA ALA A 325 -12.25 -3.86 11.00
C ALA A 325 -11.91 -2.50 11.63
N HIS A 326 -12.92 -1.77 12.11
CA HIS A 326 -12.70 -0.51 12.83
C HIS A 326 -11.86 -0.74 14.10
N VAL A 327 -12.23 -1.74 14.91
CA VAL A 327 -11.49 -2.07 16.14
C VAL A 327 -10.05 -2.46 15.83
N ARG A 328 -9.83 -3.21 14.75
CA ARG A 328 -8.50 -3.66 14.30
C ARG A 328 -7.51 -2.52 14.10
N VAL A 329 -7.97 -1.33 13.68
CA VAL A 329 -7.13 -0.13 13.54
C VAL A 329 -6.43 0.20 14.86
N ASN A 330 -7.19 0.18 15.96
CA ASN A 330 -6.68 0.48 17.29
C ASN A 330 -5.84 -0.67 17.86
N GLU A 331 -6.22 -1.93 17.62
CA GLU A 331 -5.44 -3.09 18.06
C GLU A 331 -4.04 -3.15 17.44
N LEU A 332 -3.90 -2.64 16.21
CA LEU A 332 -2.62 -2.52 15.52
C LEU A 332 -1.88 -1.23 15.88
N ASP A 333 -2.45 -0.39 16.75
CA ASP A 333 -1.91 0.92 17.15
C ASP A 333 -1.55 1.78 15.91
N ILE A 334 -2.45 1.80 14.92
CA ILE A 334 -2.31 2.56 13.68
C ILE A 334 -2.79 4.00 13.93
N ASN A 335 -1.90 4.85 14.44
CA ASN A 335 -2.19 6.28 14.64
C ASN A 335 -0.96 7.15 14.45
N TRP A 336 -1.20 8.42 14.13
CA TRP A 336 -0.14 9.39 13.84
C TRP A 336 0.70 9.72 15.07
N ASP A 337 0.13 9.67 16.28
CA ASP A 337 0.89 9.92 17.51
C ASP A 337 2.02 8.90 17.68
N ARG A 338 1.74 7.61 17.46
CA ARG A 338 2.77 6.55 17.47
C ARG A 338 3.82 6.82 16.41
N VAL A 339 3.40 7.12 15.17
CA VAL A 339 4.31 7.38 14.04
C VAL A 339 5.23 8.56 14.32
N VAL A 340 4.67 9.70 14.73
CA VAL A 340 5.43 10.91 15.05
C VAL A 340 6.40 10.63 16.18
N ARG A 341 5.98 10.00 17.28
CA ARG A 341 6.88 9.63 18.39
C ARG A 341 8.02 8.73 17.92
N ALA A 342 7.73 7.67 17.18
CA ALA A 342 8.73 6.71 16.70
C ALA A 342 9.77 7.37 15.79
N LEU A 343 9.31 8.17 14.81
CA LEU A 343 10.18 8.80 13.83
C LEU A 343 10.98 9.99 14.38
N THR A 344 10.55 10.59 15.49
CA THR A 344 11.19 11.76 16.12
C THR A 344 11.97 11.43 17.40
N ALA A 345 11.88 10.19 17.91
CA ALA A 345 12.57 9.75 19.11
C ALA A 345 14.07 10.10 19.10
N SER A 346 14.55 10.65 20.21
CA SER A 346 15.98 10.79 20.50
C SER A 346 16.59 9.40 20.75
N PRO A 347 17.91 9.21 20.58
CA PRO A 347 18.49 7.91 20.81
C PRO A 347 18.40 7.65 22.30
N ALA A 348 18.14 6.41 22.70
CA ALA A 348 18.57 6.00 24.02
C ALA A 348 20.07 6.29 24.06
N SER A 349 20.51 7.12 25.02
CA SER A 349 21.93 7.30 25.29
C SER A 349 22.49 5.92 25.61
N THR A 350 23.24 5.33 24.67
CA THR A 350 24.09 4.18 24.95
C THR A 350 25.14 4.66 25.94
N THR A 351 24.84 4.47 27.22
CA THR A 351 25.80 4.56 28.33
C THR A 351 26.78 3.42 28.28
#